data_AF-A0A6N9UZF0-F1
#
_entry.id   AF-A0A6N9UZF0-F1
#
_cell.length_a   1.000
_cell.length_b   1.000
_cell.length_c   1.000
_cell.angle_alpha   90.00
_cell.angle_beta   90.00
_cell.angle_gamma   90.00
#
_symmetry.space_group_name_H-M   'P 1'
#
loop_
_entity.id
_entity.type
_entity.pdbx_description
1 polymer ?
#
loop_
_entity_poly.entity_id
_entity_poly.type
_entity_poly.pdbx_seq_one_letter_code
_entity_poly.pdbx_strand_id
1 'polypeptide(L)'
;MAAALSVRGETLTCTAGKGDQPPALHPLVQDFLDTLTSGQRERFTGRCPEAILLSRQLTAAENGRSKRAQRKPLTNGEARRALKHSRITARRIREDGDPLHGSYAPPCRSCSALLAHFGVRPVDLTTTGAATTAEKG
;
A
#
# COMPACT_ATOMS: atom_id res chain seq x y z
N MET A 1 10.52 -6.11 -4.99
CA MET A 1 10.28 -4.76 -4.40
C MET A 1 9.74 -4.91 -3.00
N ALA A 2 9.94 -3.91 -2.14
CA ALA A 2 9.33 -3.78 -0.83
C ALA A 2 8.61 -2.45 -0.71
N ALA A 3 7.61 -2.37 0.17
CA ALA A 3 6.93 -1.13 0.50
C ALA A 3 6.81 -0.93 2.00
N ALA A 4 6.65 0.33 2.38
CA ALA A 4 6.31 0.79 3.72
C ALA A 4 5.07 1.68 3.64
N LEU A 5 4.05 1.33 4.40
CA LEU A 5 2.80 2.08 4.56
C LEU A 5 2.79 2.71 5.94
N SER A 6 2.70 4.03 6.01
CA SER A 6 2.57 4.79 7.26
C SER A 6 1.13 5.25 7.45
N VAL A 7 0.51 4.86 8.58
CA VAL A 7 -0.88 5.18 8.94
C VAL A 7 -0.91 5.61 10.40
N ARG A 8 -1.35 6.85 10.68
CA ARG A 8 -1.56 7.36 12.05
C ARG A 8 -0.39 7.14 13.03
N GLY A 9 0.85 7.18 12.54
CA GLY A 9 2.06 6.97 13.34
C GLY A 9 2.58 5.53 13.37
N GLU A 10 1.81 4.57 12.88
CA GLU A 10 2.25 3.18 12.67
C GLU A 10 2.87 3.02 11.28
N THR A 11 3.88 2.16 11.15
CA THR A 11 4.48 1.80 9.86
C THR A 11 4.45 0.30 9.65
N LEU A 12 3.77 -0.12 8.59
CA LEU A 12 3.70 -1.51 8.14
C LEU A 12 4.61 -1.68 6.94
N THR A 13 5.43 -2.73 6.94
CA THR A 13 6.33 -3.04 5.81
C THR A 13 6.07 -4.43 5.26
N CYS A 14 6.17 -4.59 3.94
CA CYS A 14 6.20 -5.92 3.34
C CYS A 14 7.00 -5.93 2.04
N THR A 15 7.45 -7.12 1.68
CA THR A 15 7.94 -7.42 0.34
C THR A 15 6.77 -7.83 -0.55
N ALA A 16 6.94 -7.71 -1.88
CA ALA A 16 6.00 -8.27 -2.83
C ALA A 16 5.81 -9.77 -2.57
N GLY A 17 4.60 -10.28 -2.79
CA GLY A 17 4.31 -11.71 -2.60
C GLY A 17 5.27 -12.56 -3.44
N LYS A 18 6.07 -13.40 -2.78
CA LYS A 18 7.01 -14.32 -3.42
C LYS A 18 6.38 -15.71 -3.40
N GLY A 19 5.77 -16.10 -4.51
CA GLY A 19 5.07 -17.38 -4.65
C GLY A 19 4.08 -17.38 -5.80
N ASP A 20 3.71 -18.57 -6.27
CA ASP A 20 2.72 -18.73 -7.34
C ASP A 20 1.30 -18.39 -6.85
N GLN A 21 1.04 -18.60 -5.56
CA GLN A 21 -0.26 -18.32 -4.94
C GLN A 21 -0.48 -16.81 -4.70
N PRO A 22 -1.60 -16.24 -5.18
CA PRO A 22 -1.94 -14.86 -4.89
C PRO A 22 -2.16 -14.66 -3.38
N PRO A 23 -1.70 -13.53 -2.81
CA PRO A 23 -1.94 -13.22 -1.40
C PRO A 23 -3.44 -13.07 -1.14
N ALA A 24 -3.91 -13.47 0.05
CA ALA A 24 -5.28 -13.20 0.46
C ALA A 24 -5.47 -11.68 0.65
N LEU A 25 -6.18 -11.04 -0.27
CA LEU A 25 -6.49 -9.61 -0.22
C LEU A 25 -7.79 -9.36 0.55
N HIS A 26 -7.91 -8.16 1.11
CA HIS A 26 -9.14 -7.73 1.75
C HIS A 26 -10.25 -7.59 0.69
N PRO A 27 -11.52 -7.96 0.97
CA PRO A 27 -12.60 -7.91 -0.01
C PRO A 27 -12.71 -6.57 -0.76
N LEU A 28 -12.68 -5.45 -0.05
CA LEU A 28 -12.70 -4.11 -0.70
C LEU A 28 -11.53 -3.85 -1.66
N VAL A 29 -10.36 -4.44 -1.41
CA VAL A 29 -9.21 -4.32 -2.32
C VAL A 29 -9.43 -5.22 -3.52
N GLN A 30 -9.85 -6.47 -3.29
CA GLN A 30 -10.14 -7.44 -4.34
C GLN A 30 -11.23 -6.92 -5.28
N ASP A 31 -12.37 -6.48 -4.73
CA ASP A 31 -13.50 -5.91 -5.48
C ASP A 31 -13.04 -4.75 -6.38
N PHE A 32 -12.23 -3.83 -5.84
CA PHE A 32 -11.71 -2.73 -6.64
C PHE A 32 -10.82 -3.23 -7.79
N LEU A 33 -9.89 -4.14 -7.51
CA LEU A 33 -8.98 -4.69 -8.52
C LEU A 33 -9.73 -5.46 -9.62
N ASP A 34 -10.84 -6.11 -9.29
CA ASP A 34 -11.66 -6.85 -10.25
C ASP A 34 -12.48 -5.92 -11.16
N THR A 35 -12.76 -4.70 -10.71
CA THR A 35 -13.41 -3.66 -11.54
C THR A 35 -12.45 -2.91 -12.48
N LEU A 36 -11.14 -3.15 -12.39
CA LEU A 36 -10.17 -2.45 -13.25
C LEU A 36 -10.33 -2.86 -14.72
N THR A 37 -10.43 -1.84 -15.57
CA THR A 37 -10.38 -2.03 -17.02
C THR A 37 -8.99 -2.47 -17.47
N SER A 38 -8.89 -3.07 -18.66
CA SER A 38 -7.62 -3.56 -19.22
C SER A 38 -6.51 -2.50 -19.24
N GLY A 39 -6.85 -1.22 -19.46
CA GLY A 39 -5.88 -0.10 -19.45
C GLY A 39 -5.25 0.19 -18.08
N GLN A 40 -5.89 -0.23 -16.99
CA GLN A 40 -5.42 -0.05 -15.61
C GLN A 40 -4.92 -1.34 -14.97
N ARG A 41 -5.11 -2.50 -15.62
CA ARG A 41 -4.74 -3.81 -15.09
C ARG A 41 -3.29 -4.16 -15.46
N GLU A 42 -2.47 -4.40 -14.45
CA GLU A 42 -1.09 -4.85 -14.60
C GLU A 42 -1.03 -6.39 -14.63
N ARG A 43 -0.02 -6.98 -15.28
CA ARG A 43 0.11 -8.44 -15.40
C ARG A 43 0.14 -9.16 -14.06
N PHE A 44 0.67 -8.51 -13.02
CA PHE A 44 0.79 -9.06 -11.66
C PHE A 44 -0.11 -8.32 -10.65
N THR A 45 -1.28 -7.86 -11.10
CA THR A 45 -2.28 -7.16 -10.26
C THR A 45 -2.52 -7.93 -8.96
N GLY A 46 -2.53 -7.21 -7.83
CA GLY A 46 -2.79 -7.78 -6.50
C GLY A 46 -1.60 -8.42 -5.79
N ARG A 47 -0.44 -8.60 -6.45
CA ARG A 47 0.78 -9.15 -5.81
C ARG A 47 1.76 -8.08 -5.32
N CYS A 48 1.55 -6.84 -5.74
CA CYS A 48 2.35 -5.70 -5.33
C CYS A 48 2.26 -5.49 -3.81
N PRO A 49 3.35 -5.11 -3.12
CA PRO A 49 3.34 -4.91 -1.68
C PRO A 49 2.34 -3.83 -1.24
N GLU A 50 2.00 -2.88 -2.11
CA GLU A 50 0.98 -1.87 -1.87
C GLU A 50 -0.41 -2.49 -1.62
N ALA A 51 -0.85 -3.40 -2.50
CA ALA A 51 -2.14 -4.07 -2.35
C ALA A 51 -2.19 -4.94 -1.08
N ILE A 52 -1.06 -5.59 -0.75
CA ILE A 52 -0.92 -6.41 0.45
C ILE A 52 -0.98 -5.55 1.72
N LEU A 53 -0.26 -4.41 1.76
CA LEU A 53 -0.25 -3.51 2.91
C LEU A 53 -1.61 -2.84 3.14
N LEU A 54 -2.27 -2.39 2.07
CA LEU A 54 -3.64 -1.87 2.16
C LEU A 54 -4.58 -2.95 2.71
N SER A 55 -4.50 -4.18 2.19
CA SER A 55 -5.33 -5.29 2.68
C SER A 55 -5.11 -5.55 4.16
N ARG A 56 -3.86 -5.65 4.61
CA ARG A 56 -3.52 -5.86 6.02
C ARG A 56 -4.05 -4.74 6.91
N GLN A 57 -3.87 -3.49 6.50
CA GLN A 57 -4.35 -2.33 7.26
C GLN A 57 -5.89 -2.30 7.36
N LEU A 58 -6.59 -2.65 6.28
CA LEU A 58 -8.06 -2.70 6.28
C LEU A 58 -8.58 -3.85 7.14
N THR A 59 -7.97 -5.04 7.07
CA THR A 59 -8.28 -6.16 7.96
C THR A 59 -8.03 -5.79 9.42
N ALA A 60 -6.91 -5.14 9.73
CA ALA A 60 -6.63 -4.66 11.09
C ALA A 60 -7.65 -3.62 11.56
N ALA A 61 -8.02 -2.68 10.69
CA ALA A 61 -9.05 -1.69 11.00
C ALA A 61 -10.42 -2.33 11.23
N GLU A 62 -10.77 -3.36 10.46
CA GLU A 62 -11.99 -4.13 10.61
C GLU A 62 -12.03 -4.90 11.93
N ASN A 63 -10.94 -5.61 12.26
CA ASN A 63 -10.80 -6.36 13.52
C ASN A 63 -10.78 -5.44 14.75
N GLY A 64 -10.33 -4.19 14.60
CA GLY A 64 -10.36 -3.17 15.65
C GLY A 64 -11.75 -2.57 15.92
N ARG A 65 -12.77 -2.87 15.10
CA ARG A 65 -14.14 -2.37 15.31
C ARG A 65 -14.81 -3.11 16.48
N SER A 66 -15.89 -2.54 17.03
CA SER A 66 -16.66 -3.23 18.07
C SER A 66 -17.31 -4.52 17.55
N LYS A 67 -17.58 -5.51 18.42
CA LYS A 67 -18.22 -6.78 18.02
C LYS A 67 -19.53 -6.60 17.25
N ARG A 68 -20.31 -5.55 17.56
CA ARG A 68 -21.54 -5.22 16.82
C ARG A 68 -21.25 -4.69 15.42
N ALA A 69 -20.21 -3.86 15.28
CA ALA A 69 -19.81 -3.29 13.99
C ALA A 69 -19.16 -4.34 13.08
N GLN A 70 -18.38 -5.28 13.62
CA GLN A 70 -17.77 -6.39 12.87
C GLN A 70 -18.79 -7.34 12.21
N ARG A 71 -20.06 -7.32 12.63
CA ARG A 71 -21.13 -8.08 11.96
C ARG A 71 -21.47 -7.56 10.57
N LYS A 72 -21.05 -6.34 10.24
CA LYS A 72 -21.26 -5.71 8.94
C LYS A 72 -19.91 -5.60 8.22
N PRO A 73 -19.84 -5.94 6.93
CA PRO A 73 -18.62 -5.73 6.15
C PRO A 73 -18.12 -4.29 6.26
N LEU A 74 -16.80 -4.09 6.24
CA LEU A 74 -16.21 -2.76 6.15
C LEU A 74 -16.69 -2.06 4.87
N THR A 75 -17.15 -0.83 4.99
CA THR A 75 -17.58 -0.02 3.84
C THR A 75 -16.40 0.74 3.22
N ASN A 76 -16.53 1.15 1.95
CA ASN A 76 -15.54 2.01 1.29
C ASN A 76 -15.31 3.34 2.06
N GLY A 77 -16.34 3.91 2.68
CA GLY A 77 -16.21 5.12 3.49
C GLY A 77 -15.38 4.89 4.76
N GLU A 78 -15.62 3.79 5.47
CA GLU A 78 -14.82 3.39 6.64
C GLU A 78 -13.37 3.08 6.24
N ALA A 79 -13.16 2.40 5.11
CA ALA A 79 -11.84 2.09 4.59
C ALA A 79 -11.03 3.37 4.30
N ARG A 80 -11.62 4.35 3.60
CA ARG A 80 -10.99 5.67 3.38
C ARG A 80 -10.68 6.39 4.69
N ARG A 81 -11.57 6.29 5.68
CA ARG A 81 -11.35 6.89 7.01
C ARG A 81 -10.20 6.21 7.77
N ALA A 82 -10.08 4.89 7.67
CA ALA A 82 -8.98 4.12 8.26
C ALA A 82 -7.64 4.54 7.64
N LEU A 83 -7.62 4.75 6.32
CA LEU A 83 -6.44 5.13 5.56
C LEU A 83 -6.22 6.65 5.44
N LYS A 84 -6.99 7.47 6.18
CA LYS A 84 -6.89 8.93 6.09
C LYS A 84 -5.47 9.41 6.43
N HIS A 85 -4.91 10.28 5.58
CA HIS A 85 -3.55 10.82 5.68
C HIS A 85 -2.43 9.77 5.59
N SER A 86 -2.75 8.55 5.16
CA SER A 86 -1.73 7.52 4.97
C SER A 86 -0.81 7.84 3.79
N ARG A 87 0.43 7.38 3.92
CA ARG A 87 1.47 7.53 2.90
C ARG A 87 2.10 6.18 2.65
N ILE A 88 2.46 5.92 1.41
CA ILE A 88 3.16 4.68 1.04
C ILE A 88 4.40 5.00 0.24
N THR A 89 5.50 4.31 0.52
CA THR A 89 6.71 4.34 -0.30
C THR A 89 7.07 2.92 -0.69
N ALA A 90 7.59 2.72 -1.90
CA ALA A 90 8.12 1.44 -2.33
C ALA A 90 9.54 1.59 -2.86
N ARG A 91 10.33 0.53 -2.73
CA ARG A 91 11.72 0.45 -3.16
C ARG A 91 11.97 -0.82 -3.95
N ARG A 92 12.85 -0.73 -4.95
CA ARG A 92 13.27 -1.90 -5.73
C ARG A 92 14.17 -2.79 -4.86
N ILE A 93 13.93 -4.10 -4.92
CA ILE A 93 14.84 -5.12 -4.37
C ILE A 93 15.41 -5.82 -5.59
N ARG A 94 16.73 -5.72 -5.75
CA ARG A 94 17.53 -6.27 -6.86
C ARG A 94 18.74 -7.01 -6.28
N GLU A 95 19.51 -7.68 -7.12
CA GLU A 95 20.77 -8.30 -6.70
C GLU A 95 21.82 -7.25 -6.28
N ASP A 96 22.78 -7.67 -5.45
CA ASP A 96 23.89 -6.81 -5.04
C ASP A 96 24.67 -6.35 -6.27
N GLY A 97 24.89 -5.04 -6.38
CA GLY A 97 25.53 -4.40 -7.54
C GLY A 97 24.56 -3.84 -8.59
N ASP A 98 23.26 -4.13 -8.52
CA ASP A 98 22.27 -3.46 -9.39
C ASP A 98 22.10 -1.99 -8.93
N PRO A 99 22.38 -0.99 -9.79
CA PRO A 99 22.29 0.41 -9.42
C PRO A 99 20.88 0.89 -9.08
N LEU A 100 19.85 0.12 -9.47
CA LEU A 100 18.47 0.40 -9.13
C LEU A 100 18.06 -0.19 -7.77
N HIS A 101 18.89 -1.01 -7.12
CA HIS A 101 18.60 -1.52 -5.78
C HIS A 101 18.34 -0.36 -4.80
N GLY A 102 17.29 -0.45 -3.99
CA GLY A 102 16.95 0.56 -2.98
C GLY A 102 16.34 1.86 -3.51
N SER A 103 16.38 2.10 -4.83
CA SER A 103 15.74 3.24 -5.48
C SER A 103 14.21 3.19 -5.35
N TYR A 104 13.58 4.37 -5.37
CA TYR A 104 12.13 4.48 -5.32
C TYR A 104 11.46 3.73 -6.48
N ALA A 105 10.50 2.90 -6.14
CA ALA A 105 9.65 2.19 -7.10
C ALA A 105 8.28 2.89 -7.14
N PRO A 106 7.91 3.57 -8.24
CA PRO A 106 6.57 4.12 -8.36
C PRO A 106 5.52 2.99 -8.38
N PRO A 107 4.31 3.22 -7.85
CA PRO A 107 3.25 2.22 -7.89
C PRO A 107 2.91 1.85 -9.34
N CYS A 108 2.62 0.57 -9.58
CA CYS A 108 2.16 0.12 -10.90
C CYS A 108 0.81 0.75 -11.26
N ARG A 109 0.33 0.57 -12.50
CA ARG A 109 -0.93 1.18 -12.98
C ARG A 109 -2.13 0.82 -12.08
N SER A 110 -2.25 -0.45 -11.71
CA SER A 110 -3.34 -0.93 -10.85
C SER A 110 -3.24 -0.40 -9.43
N CYS A 111 -2.03 -0.40 -8.86
CA CYS A 111 -1.81 0.11 -7.52
C CYS A 111 -1.98 1.64 -7.46
N SER A 112 -1.62 2.37 -8.51
CA SER A 112 -1.86 3.81 -8.59
C SER A 112 -3.36 4.13 -8.50
N ALA A 113 -4.19 3.40 -9.25
CA ALA A 113 -5.65 3.55 -9.19
C ALA A 113 -6.21 3.15 -7.82
N LEU A 114 -5.73 2.04 -7.25
CA LEU A 114 -6.13 1.55 -5.93
C LEU A 114 -5.82 2.56 -4.81
N LEU A 115 -4.59 3.09 -4.80
CA LEU A 115 -4.15 4.07 -3.82
C LEU A 115 -4.98 5.35 -3.92
N ALA A 116 -5.25 5.82 -5.15
CA ALA A 116 -6.12 6.98 -5.38
C ALA A 116 -7.55 6.74 -4.87
N HIS A 117 -8.13 5.57 -5.13
CA HIS A 117 -9.47 5.20 -4.66
C HIS A 117 -9.61 5.25 -3.14
N PHE A 118 -8.58 4.80 -2.41
CA PHE A 118 -8.56 4.80 -0.94
C PHE A 118 -7.97 6.07 -0.31
N GLY A 119 -7.45 7.00 -1.12
CA GLY A 119 -6.86 8.25 -0.63
C GLY A 119 -5.48 8.09 0.02
N VAL A 120 -4.73 7.05 -0.35
CA VAL A 120 -3.37 6.80 0.11
C VAL A 120 -2.38 7.51 -0.82
N ARG A 121 -1.46 8.29 -0.26
CA ARG A 121 -0.50 9.05 -1.07
C ARG A 121 0.81 8.29 -1.29
N PRO A 122 1.19 7.93 -2.52
CA PRO A 122 2.54 7.46 -2.79
C PRO A 122 3.54 8.62 -2.56
N VAL A 123 4.65 8.34 -1.88
CA VAL A 123 5.70 9.31 -1.59
C VAL A 123 7.06 8.75 -1.97
N ASP A 124 7.87 9.57 -2.61
CA ASP A 124 9.29 9.30 -2.83
C ASP A 124 10.09 9.89 -1.67
N LEU A 125 10.61 9.01 -0.81
CA LEU A 125 11.43 9.42 0.33
C LEU A 125 12.87 9.76 -0.04
N THR A 126 13.33 9.44 -1.26
CA THR A 126 14.67 9.83 -1.73
C THR A 126 14.81 11.33 -1.92
N THR A 127 13.71 12.02 -2.26
CA THR A 127 13.67 13.49 -2.35
C THR A 127 13.49 14.15 -0.97
N THR A 128 12.90 13.45 -0.01
CA THR A 128 12.58 14.02 1.33
C THR A 128 13.79 13.98 2.28
N GLY A 129 14.82 13.18 2.00
CA GLY A 129 16.04 13.08 2.81
C GLY A 129 16.94 14.33 2.81
N ALA A 130 16.67 15.34 1.98
CA ALA A 130 17.45 16.58 1.93
C ALA A 130 17.00 17.66 2.93
N ALA A 131 15.93 17.43 3.70
CA ALA A 131 15.30 18.47 4.54
C ALA A 131 15.18 18.07 6.02
N THR A 132 16.25 17.54 6.64
CA THR A 132 16.35 17.52 8.11
C THR A 132 17.80 17.49 8.61
N THR A 133 18.57 18.55 8.34
CA THR A 133 19.66 18.96 9.23
C THR A 133 19.79 20.48 9.17
N ALA A 134 18.87 21.18 9.82
CA ALA A 134 19.03 22.58 10.20
C ALA A 134 19.23 22.60 11.73
N GLU A 135 20.48 22.36 12.11
CA GLU A 135 21.24 23.08 13.11
C GLU A 135 20.43 24.10 13.95
N LYS A 136 20.16 23.77 15.21
CA LYS A 136 20.16 24.73 16.33
C LYS A 136 21.51 24.49 17.01
N GLY A 137 22.45 25.43 17.07
CA GLY A 137 22.30 26.77 17.63
C GLY A 137 22.98 26.75 18.98
#